data_AF-A0A2S5CSQ6-F1
#
_entry.id   AF-A0A2S5CSQ6-F1
#
_cell.length_a   1.000
_cell.length_b   1.000
_cell.length_c   1.000
_cell.angle_alpha   90.00
_cell.angle_beta   90.00
_cell.angle_gamma   90.00
#
_symmetry.space_group_name_H-M   'P 1'
#
loop_
_entity.id
_entity.type
_entity.pdbx_description
1 polymer ?
#
loop_
_entity_poly.entity_id
_entity_poly.type
_entity_poly.pdbx_seq_one_letter_code
_entity_poly.pdbx_strand_id
1 'polypeptide(L)'
;MTAKFTPLKDHDTPIKVLFTGYLCTVGIGYLFALMQILFTHGMADGKFGLSIDDIVYSYYGNRSGTVLENQLNGAMKANASAQERFDIIEWVRNGADEADYKADGIEKIVEERCVMCHNEAASGLPNFKDFKQLKALTAEDQGATFASLTRVSHIHLFGISFIFMFVGLIFSFAETTTVQYKCIAIGMPYTFLIADILSWWLTKIDPIFAWLVIFAGMGMAVSFMFMWVTSILEMWLFKPVFIDGIGSQYLLWRDSKEASAVDKLLAGFKNAFLWVKPVVVQGVTKLWALAQETLKKKP
;
A
#
# COMPACT_ATOMS: atom_id res chain seq x y z
N MET A 1 -2.39 18.44 42.28
CA MET A 1 -1.34 18.58 41.25
C MET A 1 -1.51 17.44 40.27
N THR A 2 -2.07 17.69 39.08
CA THR A 2 -2.14 16.67 38.02
C THR A 2 -0.73 16.41 37.52
N ALA A 3 -0.24 15.18 37.62
CA ALA A 3 1.06 14.80 37.08
C ALA A 3 1.11 15.20 35.60
N LYS A 4 1.92 16.22 35.28
CA LYS A 4 2.14 16.66 33.92
C LYS A 4 3.13 15.65 33.31
N PHE A 5 2.67 14.82 32.37
CA PHE A 5 3.54 13.92 31.63
C PHE A 5 4.71 14.70 31.00
N THR A 6 5.91 14.13 31.00
CA THR A 6 7.09 14.73 30.35
C THR A 6 6.85 14.85 28.85
N PRO A 7 6.90 16.06 28.27
CA PRO A 7 6.74 16.24 26.82
C PRO A 7 7.84 15.55 26.00
N LEU A 8 7.54 15.24 24.73
CA LEU A 8 8.50 14.63 23.79
C LEU A 8 9.83 15.38 23.68
N LYS A 9 9.80 16.71 23.69
CA LYS A 9 11.00 17.56 23.63
C LYS A 9 11.87 17.48 24.90
N ASP A 10 11.30 17.10 26.04
CA ASP A 10 11.96 17.13 27.36
C ASP A 10 12.42 15.74 27.82
N HIS A 11 12.16 14.68 27.04
CA HIS A 11 12.67 13.34 27.31
C HIS A 11 14.19 13.22 27.09
N ASP A 12 14.81 12.32 27.85
CA ASP A 12 16.23 11.97 27.69
C ASP A 12 16.53 11.37 26.31
N THR A 13 17.76 11.57 25.85
CA THR A 13 18.25 11.10 24.54
C THR A 13 17.97 9.61 24.27
N PRO A 14 18.15 8.66 25.21
CA PRO A 14 17.85 7.25 24.95
C PRO A 14 16.38 6.98 24.57
N ILE A 15 15.43 7.68 25.22
CA ILE A 15 14.00 7.55 24.91
C ILE A 15 13.71 8.14 23.53
N LYS A 16 14.26 9.33 23.23
CA LYS A 16 14.11 9.95 21.91
C LYS A 16 14.67 9.07 20.80
N VAL A 17 15.82 8.42 21.01
CA VAL A 17 16.41 7.46 20.07
C VAL A 17 15.50 6.24 19.88
N LEU A 18 14.96 5.68 20.97
CA LEU A 18 14.02 4.54 20.90
C LEU A 18 12.77 4.89 20.08
N PHE A 19 12.10 6.00 20.41
CA PHE A 19 10.89 6.45 19.73
C PHE A 19 11.16 6.80 18.27
N THR A 20 12.25 7.49 17.98
CA THR A 20 12.62 7.84 16.61
C THR A 20 12.98 6.61 15.79
N GLY A 21 13.72 5.65 16.36
CA GLY A 21 14.04 4.39 15.71
C GLY A 21 12.79 3.63 15.30
N TYR A 22 11.83 3.48 16.23
CA TYR A 22 10.54 2.87 15.94
C TYR A 22 9.77 3.61 14.84
N LEU A 23 9.62 4.94 14.94
CA LEU A 23 8.89 5.75 13.95
C LEU A 23 9.53 5.68 12.56
N CYS A 24 10.86 5.67 12.47
CA CYS A 24 11.58 5.52 11.20
C CYS A 24 11.35 4.14 10.58
N THR A 25 11.46 3.05 11.36
CA THR A 25 11.21 1.69 10.87
C THR A 25 9.77 1.52 10.38
N VAL A 26 8.78 2.01 11.14
CA VAL A 26 7.37 1.99 10.71
C VAL A 26 7.15 2.85 9.47
N GLY A 27 7.77 4.03 9.39
CA GLY A 27 7.69 4.90 8.22
C GLY A 27 8.22 4.23 6.95
N ILE A 28 9.35 3.52 7.04
CA ILE A 28 9.88 2.71 5.94
C ILE A 28 8.92 1.56 5.60
N GLY A 29 8.43 0.84 6.62
CA GLY A 29 7.45 -0.23 6.43
C GLY A 29 6.18 0.24 5.71
N TYR A 30 5.72 1.45 6.00
CA TYR A 30 4.58 2.07 5.32
C TYR A 30 4.85 2.28 3.82
N LEU A 31 6.06 2.71 3.43
CA LEU A 31 6.43 2.84 2.01
C LEU A 31 6.44 1.47 1.30
N PHE A 32 6.96 0.43 1.95
CA PHE A 32 6.91 -0.93 1.40
C PHE A 32 5.48 -1.47 1.30
N ALA A 33 4.60 -1.12 2.24
CA ALA A 33 3.18 -1.47 2.16
C ALA A 33 2.51 -0.81 0.94
N LEU A 34 2.77 0.48 0.68
CA LEU A 34 2.28 1.15 -0.53
C LEU A 34 2.81 0.51 -1.82
N MET A 35 4.09 0.13 -1.83
CA MET A 35 4.69 -0.59 -2.95
C MET A 35 4.04 -1.96 -3.16
N GLN A 36 3.79 -2.70 -2.08
CA GLN A 36 3.11 -4.00 -2.13
C GLN A 36 1.69 -3.84 -2.69
N ILE A 37 0.94 -2.83 -2.26
CA ILE A 37 -0.41 -2.54 -2.77
C ILE A 37 -0.35 -2.27 -4.27
N LEU A 38 0.60 -1.44 -4.73
CA LEU A 38 0.78 -1.14 -6.15
C LEU A 38 1.10 -2.40 -6.98
N PHE A 39 1.95 -3.30 -6.49
CA PHE A 39 2.29 -4.52 -7.21
C PHE A 39 1.22 -5.62 -7.12
N THR A 40 0.43 -5.64 -6.04
CA THR A 40 -0.60 -6.67 -5.84
C THR A 40 -1.91 -6.31 -6.52
N HIS A 41 -2.29 -5.04 -6.48
CA HIS A 41 -3.59 -4.57 -6.97
C HIS A 41 -3.46 -3.63 -8.17
N GLY A 42 -2.37 -2.89 -8.29
CA GLY A 42 -2.25 -1.79 -9.24
C GLY A 42 -2.01 -2.16 -10.71
N MET A 43 -2.32 -3.40 -11.07
CA MET A 43 -2.32 -3.95 -12.43
C MET A 43 -3.54 -4.86 -12.65
N ALA A 44 -4.50 -4.88 -11.73
CA ALA A 44 -5.65 -5.79 -11.78
C ALA A 44 -6.62 -5.40 -12.92
N ASP A 45 -6.73 -4.11 -13.24
CA ASP A 45 -7.47 -3.58 -14.38
C ASP A 45 -6.65 -3.54 -15.69
N GLY A 46 -5.39 -3.99 -15.66
CA GLY A 46 -4.45 -4.01 -16.79
C GLY A 46 -3.76 -2.68 -17.10
N LYS A 47 -3.94 -1.64 -16.27
CA LYS A 47 -3.21 -0.37 -16.32
C LYS A 47 -2.35 -0.24 -15.07
N PHE A 48 -1.18 0.38 -15.23
CA PHE A 48 -0.35 0.70 -14.07
C PHE A 48 -0.94 1.87 -13.30
N GLY A 49 -1.33 1.64 -12.04
CA GLY A 49 -1.93 2.68 -11.20
C GLY A 49 -2.61 2.10 -9.97
N LEU A 50 -3.42 2.90 -9.28
CA LEU A 50 -4.39 2.36 -8.32
C LEU A 50 -5.74 2.97 -8.66
N SER A 51 -6.56 2.22 -9.37
CA SER A 51 -7.90 2.63 -9.75
C SER A 51 -8.95 2.01 -8.81
N ILE A 52 -10.19 2.51 -8.90
CA ILE A 52 -11.31 1.86 -8.20
C ILE A 52 -11.58 0.49 -8.81
N ASP A 53 -11.40 0.37 -10.13
CA ASP A 53 -11.60 -0.87 -10.86
C ASP A 53 -10.61 -1.95 -10.38
N ASP A 54 -9.35 -1.59 -10.06
CA ASP A 54 -8.38 -2.51 -9.47
C ASP A 54 -8.87 -3.14 -8.16
N ILE A 55 -9.51 -2.33 -7.29
CA ILE A 55 -10.08 -2.79 -6.02
C ILE A 55 -11.29 -3.68 -6.28
N VAL A 56 -12.17 -3.27 -7.20
CA VAL A 56 -13.35 -4.07 -7.60
C VAL A 56 -12.90 -5.43 -8.14
N TYR A 57 -11.99 -5.48 -9.11
CA TYR A 57 -11.48 -6.73 -9.66
C TYR A 57 -10.81 -7.61 -8.59
N SER A 58 -10.09 -7.00 -7.64
CA SER A 58 -9.40 -7.74 -6.59
C SER A 58 -10.36 -8.41 -5.59
N TYR A 59 -11.45 -7.73 -5.19
CA TYR A 59 -12.34 -8.22 -4.12
C TYR A 59 -13.67 -8.77 -4.62
N TYR A 60 -14.31 -8.11 -5.58
CA TYR A 60 -15.57 -8.54 -6.20
C TYR A 60 -15.35 -9.57 -7.31
N GLY A 61 -14.25 -9.41 -8.06
CA GLY A 61 -13.96 -10.18 -9.28
C GLY A 61 -14.67 -9.63 -10.52
N ASN A 62 -14.34 -10.17 -11.70
CA ASN A 62 -15.09 -9.88 -12.92
C ASN A 62 -16.17 -10.95 -13.15
N ARG A 63 -17.43 -10.63 -12.89
CA ARG A 63 -18.55 -11.59 -13.08
C ARG A 63 -18.90 -11.85 -14.54
N SER A 64 -18.34 -11.06 -15.45
CA SER A 64 -18.53 -11.20 -16.90
C SER A 64 -17.42 -11.98 -17.60
N GLY A 65 -16.39 -12.41 -16.86
CA GLY A 65 -15.24 -13.14 -17.39
C GLY A 65 -14.72 -14.20 -16.41
N THR A 66 -13.64 -14.85 -16.80
CA THR A 66 -13.02 -15.93 -16.02
C THR A 66 -11.72 -15.45 -15.37
N VAL A 67 -11.24 -16.19 -14.36
CA VAL A 67 -9.97 -15.85 -13.69
C VAL A 67 -8.83 -15.83 -14.71
N LEU A 68 -8.77 -16.83 -15.59
CA LEU A 68 -7.74 -16.92 -16.63
C LEU A 68 -7.83 -15.76 -17.64
N GLU A 69 -9.05 -15.41 -18.08
CA GLU A 69 -9.26 -14.30 -19.01
C GLU A 69 -8.84 -12.95 -18.42
N ASN A 70 -9.16 -12.70 -17.14
CA ASN A 70 -8.77 -11.46 -16.48
C ASN A 70 -7.25 -11.34 -16.34
N GLN A 71 -6.57 -12.43 -15.99
CA GLN A 71 -5.11 -12.43 -15.90
C GLN A 71 -4.45 -12.16 -17.26
N LEU A 72 -4.96 -12.76 -18.34
CA LEU A 72 -4.45 -12.54 -19.70
C LEU A 72 -4.74 -11.13 -20.24
N ASN A 73 -5.75 -10.44 -19.72
CA ASN A 73 -6.02 -9.04 -20.04
C ASN A 73 -5.33 -8.05 -19.10
N GLY A 74 -4.95 -8.50 -17.89
CA GLY A 74 -4.31 -7.72 -16.83
C GLY A 74 -2.83 -8.06 -16.64
N ALA A 75 -2.48 -8.54 -15.45
CA ALA A 75 -1.09 -8.73 -15.01
C ALA A 75 -0.25 -9.68 -15.90
N MET A 76 -0.87 -10.66 -16.55
CA MET A 76 -0.19 -11.62 -17.44
C MET A 76 -0.24 -11.23 -18.93
N LYS A 77 -0.80 -10.07 -19.28
CA LYS A 77 -0.95 -9.60 -20.66
C LYS A 77 0.36 -9.59 -21.46
N ALA A 78 1.49 -9.33 -20.81
CA ALA A 78 2.79 -9.30 -21.47
C ALA A 78 3.43 -10.68 -21.68
N ASN A 79 2.85 -11.75 -21.11
CA ASN A 79 3.46 -13.09 -21.11
C ASN A 79 3.08 -13.94 -22.33
N ALA A 80 2.15 -13.47 -23.15
CA ALA A 80 1.76 -14.10 -24.40
C ALA A 80 1.39 -13.03 -25.44
N SER A 81 1.60 -13.33 -26.73
CA SER A 81 1.26 -12.42 -27.82
C SER A 81 -0.24 -12.12 -27.87
N ALA A 82 -0.63 -11.07 -28.60
CA ALA A 82 -2.04 -10.74 -28.72
C ALA A 82 -2.88 -11.87 -29.35
N GLN A 83 -2.30 -12.63 -30.29
CA GLN A 83 -2.96 -13.77 -30.90
C GLN A 83 -3.08 -14.94 -29.92
N GLU A 84 -1.96 -15.37 -29.31
CA GLU A 84 -1.96 -16.47 -28.34
C GLU A 84 -2.95 -16.23 -27.19
N ARG A 85 -3.04 -14.99 -26.69
CA ARG A 85 -4.01 -14.63 -25.65
C ARG A 85 -5.45 -14.69 -26.16
N PHE A 86 -5.68 -14.24 -27.39
CA PHE A 86 -7.01 -14.31 -28.00
C PHE A 86 -7.47 -15.77 -28.13
N ASP A 87 -6.60 -16.65 -28.63
CA ASP A 87 -6.90 -18.08 -28.81
C ASP A 87 -7.23 -18.75 -27.46
N ILE A 88 -6.45 -18.47 -26.40
CA ILE A 88 -6.75 -18.99 -25.06
C ILE A 88 -8.09 -18.46 -24.55
N ILE A 89 -8.36 -17.16 -24.70
CA ILE A 89 -9.62 -16.54 -24.22
C ILE A 89 -10.82 -17.09 -24.99
N GLU A 90 -10.69 -17.31 -26.30
CA GLU A 90 -11.73 -17.92 -27.12
C GLU A 90 -12.03 -19.35 -26.67
N TRP A 91 -11.00 -20.18 -26.47
CA TRP A 91 -11.15 -21.53 -25.92
C TRP A 91 -11.86 -21.53 -24.56
N VAL A 92 -11.50 -20.60 -23.67
CA VAL A 92 -12.16 -20.45 -22.37
C VAL A 92 -13.65 -20.11 -22.53
N ARG A 93 -13.98 -19.15 -23.40
CA ARG A 93 -15.36 -18.72 -23.65
C ARG A 93 -16.20 -19.80 -24.34
N ASN A 94 -15.57 -20.71 -25.07
CA ASN A 94 -16.21 -21.86 -25.71
C ASN A 94 -16.44 -23.05 -24.74
N GLY A 95 -16.12 -22.90 -23.45
CA GLY A 95 -16.43 -23.89 -22.41
C GLY A 95 -15.22 -24.68 -21.89
N ALA A 96 -14.00 -24.35 -22.34
CA ALA A 96 -12.76 -24.92 -21.84
C ALA A 96 -12.72 -26.47 -21.88
N ASP A 97 -13.11 -27.04 -23.02
CA ASP A 97 -13.06 -28.49 -23.23
C ASP A 97 -11.63 -28.99 -23.45
N GLU A 98 -11.33 -30.21 -22.98
CA GLU A 98 -9.98 -30.78 -23.09
C GLU A 98 -9.64 -31.22 -24.53
N ALA A 99 -10.64 -31.63 -25.32
CA ALA A 99 -10.42 -32.01 -26.71
C ALA A 99 -9.99 -30.79 -27.53
N ASP A 100 -10.72 -29.68 -27.38
CA ASP A 100 -10.41 -28.41 -28.07
C ASP A 100 -9.09 -27.82 -27.58
N TYR A 101 -8.78 -27.94 -26.29
CA TYR A 101 -7.49 -27.50 -25.72
C TYR A 101 -6.28 -28.11 -26.45
N LYS A 102 -6.39 -29.38 -26.86
CA LYS A 102 -5.35 -30.11 -27.59
C LYS A 102 -5.45 -29.86 -29.11
N ALA A 103 -6.66 -29.89 -29.67
CA ALA A 103 -6.90 -29.74 -31.09
C ALA A 103 -6.52 -28.34 -31.61
N ASP A 104 -6.84 -27.30 -30.84
CA ASP A 104 -6.62 -25.90 -31.22
C ASP A 104 -5.19 -25.42 -30.89
N GLY A 105 -4.34 -26.30 -30.34
CA GLY A 105 -2.94 -26.01 -30.02
C GLY A 105 -2.73 -25.15 -28.77
N ILE A 106 -3.77 -24.94 -27.97
CA ILE A 106 -3.71 -24.16 -26.72
C ILE A 106 -2.74 -24.80 -25.72
N GLU A 107 -2.70 -26.14 -25.67
CA GLU A 107 -1.75 -26.89 -24.84
C GLU A 107 -0.31 -26.46 -25.08
N LYS A 108 0.07 -26.31 -26.35
CA LYS A 108 1.41 -25.89 -26.73
C LYS A 108 1.71 -24.46 -26.27
N ILE A 109 0.75 -23.55 -26.39
CA ILE A 109 0.89 -22.16 -25.92
C ILE A 109 1.10 -22.14 -24.40
N VAL A 110 0.28 -22.88 -23.65
CA VAL A 110 0.37 -22.96 -22.18
C VAL A 110 1.71 -23.57 -21.75
N GLU A 111 2.16 -24.61 -22.44
CA GLU A 111 3.43 -25.27 -22.13
C GLU A 111 4.64 -24.37 -22.42
N GLU A 112 4.63 -23.65 -23.54
CA GLU A 112 5.74 -22.75 -23.92
C GLU A 112 5.77 -21.44 -23.12
N ARG A 113 4.61 -20.89 -22.76
CA ARG A 113 4.52 -19.53 -22.18
C ARG A 113 4.24 -19.53 -20.68
N CYS A 114 3.45 -20.46 -20.18
CA CYS A 114 2.89 -20.38 -18.83
C CYS A 114 3.54 -21.36 -17.86
N VAL A 115 3.82 -22.60 -18.29
CA VAL A 115 4.39 -23.66 -17.43
C VAL A 115 5.78 -23.30 -16.89
N MET A 116 6.52 -22.41 -17.55
CA MET A 116 7.80 -21.90 -17.04
C MET A 116 7.69 -21.30 -15.63
N CYS A 117 6.55 -20.69 -15.29
CA CYS A 117 6.26 -20.17 -13.96
C CYS A 117 5.18 -20.98 -13.23
N HIS A 118 4.23 -21.57 -13.96
CA HIS A 118 3.12 -22.37 -13.43
C HIS A 118 3.43 -23.88 -13.46
N ASN A 119 4.42 -24.29 -12.68
CA ASN A 119 4.85 -25.70 -12.57
C ASN A 119 4.82 -26.21 -11.12
N GLU A 120 5.10 -27.50 -10.94
CA GLU A 120 5.10 -28.19 -9.64
C GLU A 120 6.05 -27.58 -8.60
N ALA A 121 7.13 -26.92 -9.03
CA ALA A 121 8.10 -26.31 -8.14
C ALA A 121 7.70 -24.88 -7.71
N ALA A 122 6.66 -24.30 -8.31
CA ALA A 122 6.22 -22.95 -8.03
C ALA A 122 5.41 -22.90 -6.72
N SER A 123 5.94 -22.21 -5.71
CA SER A 123 5.21 -21.99 -4.46
C SER A 123 4.15 -20.90 -4.63
N GLY A 124 2.89 -21.24 -4.36
CA GLY A 124 1.77 -20.29 -4.38
C GLY A 124 1.18 -19.99 -5.76
N LEU A 125 1.59 -20.70 -6.81
CA LEU A 125 0.99 -20.62 -8.14
C LEU A 125 0.33 -21.96 -8.53
N PRO A 126 -0.79 -21.94 -9.27
CA PRO A 126 -1.41 -23.16 -9.80
C PRO A 126 -0.50 -23.83 -10.84
N ASN A 127 -0.44 -25.16 -10.81
CA ASN A 127 0.39 -25.95 -11.73
C ASN A 127 -0.36 -26.22 -13.04
N PHE A 128 0.08 -25.65 -14.15
CA PHE A 128 -0.58 -25.78 -15.44
C PHE A 128 -0.22 -27.05 -16.21
N LYS A 129 0.73 -27.86 -15.70
CA LYS A 129 0.88 -29.24 -16.18
C LYS A 129 -0.31 -30.12 -15.81
N ASP A 130 -1.04 -29.76 -14.76
CA ASP A 130 -2.28 -30.41 -14.37
C ASP A 130 -3.48 -29.65 -14.98
N PHE A 131 -4.05 -30.22 -16.04
CA PHE A 131 -5.19 -29.61 -16.74
C PHE A 131 -6.37 -29.32 -15.80
N LYS A 132 -6.57 -30.09 -14.71
CA LYS A 132 -7.65 -29.81 -13.75
C LYS A 132 -7.45 -28.48 -13.04
N GLN A 133 -6.20 -28.13 -12.71
CA GLN A 133 -5.88 -26.85 -12.07
C GLN A 133 -6.03 -25.68 -13.03
N LEU A 134 -5.66 -25.86 -14.31
CA LEU A 134 -5.91 -24.86 -15.35
C LEU A 134 -7.42 -24.67 -15.57
N LYS A 135 -8.17 -25.77 -15.72
CA LYS A 135 -9.63 -25.76 -15.90
C LYS A 135 -10.37 -25.13 -14.73
N ALA A 136 -9.86 -25.23 -13.51
CA ALA A 136 -10.45 -24.53 -12.36
C ALA A 136 -10.43 -22.99 -12.52
N LEU A 137 -9.46 -22.45 -13.27
CA LEU A 137 -9.32 -21.00 -13.52
C LEU A 137 -10.14 -20.48 -14.70
N THR A 138 -10.79 -21.38 -15.45
CA THR A 138 -11.76 -21.00 -16.48
C THR A 138 -13.15 -20.77 -15.90
N ALA A 139 -13.32 -20.94 -14.58
CA ALA A 139 -14.52 -20.52 -13.87
C ALA A 139 -14.62 -18.98 -13.76
N GLU A 140 -15.85 -18.51 -13.52
CA GLU A 140 -16.15 -17.09 -13.27
C GLU A 140 -15.25 -16.52 -12.17
N ASP A 141 -14.71 -15.31 -12.39
CA ASP A 141 -13.88 -14.65 -11.40
C ASP A 141 -14.71 -14.06 -10.26
N GLN A 142 -14.59 -14.68 -9.08
CA GLN A 142 -15.28 -14.29 -7.84
C GLN A 142 -14.43 -13.35 -6.96
N GLY A 143 -13.24 -12.92 -7.44
CA GLY A 143 -12.29 -12.12 -6.69
C GLY A 143 -11.68 -12.87 -5.50
N ALA A 144 -11.29 -12.13 -4.46
CA ALA A 144 -10.68 -12.68 -3.25
C ALA A 144 -11.53 -13.79 -2.60
N THR A 145 -10.92 -14.94 -2.31
CA THR A 145 -11.61 -16.06 -1.63
C THR A 145 -11.91 -15.73 -0.16
N PHE A 146 -12.95 -16.36 0.41
CA PHE A 146 -13.28 -16.19 1.83
C PHE A 146 -12.14 -16.57 2.78
N ALA A 147 -11.37 -17.61 2.43
CA ALA A 147 -10.22 -18.04 3.20
C ALA A 147 -9.09 -16.99 3.15
N SER A 148 -8.79 -16.45 1.97
CA SER A 148 -7.82 -15.36 1.81
C SER A 148 -8.28 -14.12 2.58
N LEU A 149 -9.53 -13.71 2.41
CA LEU A 149 -10.08 -12.52 3.03
C LEU A 149 -10.06 -12.62 4.57
N THR A 150 -10.43 -13.77 5.13
CA THR A 150 -10.33 -14.04 6.58
C THR A 150 -8.89 -13.93 7.06
N ARG A 151 -7.94 -14.56 6.36
CA ARG A 151 -6.51 -14.54 6.73
C ARG A 151 -5.96 -13.12 6.72
N VAL A 152 -6.17 -12.37 5.63
CA VAL A 152 -5.65 -11.01 5.46
C VAL A 152 -6.31 -10.06 6.47
N SER A 153 -7.63 -10.17 6.69
CA SER A 153 -8.37 -9.42 7.71
C SER A 153 -7.78 -9.64 9.10
N HIS A 154 -7.50 -10.89 9.48
CA HIS A 154 -6.89 -11.22 10.78
C HIS A 154 -5.52 -10.55 10.94
N ILE A 155 -4.63 -10.71 9.96
CA ILE A 155 -3.27 -10.15 10.01
C ILE A 155 -3.31 -8.62 10.12
N HIS A 156 -4.18 -7.95 9.35
CA HIS A 156 -4.28 -6.49 9.34
C HIS A 156 -4.89 -5.96 10.63
N LEU A 157 -5.97 -6.59 11.13
CA LEU A 157 -6.64 -6.14 12.34
C LEU A 157 -5.69 -6.13 13.54
N PHE A 158 -4.91 -7.21 13.72
CA PHE A 158 -3.94 -7.28 14.81
C PHE A 158 -2.69 -6.43 14.53
N GLY A 159 -2.06 -6.62 13.37
CA GLY A 159 -0.79 -5.96 13.05
C GLY A 159 -0.88 -4.42 13.05
N ILE A 160 -1.89 -3.88 12.36
CA ILE A 160 -2.09 -2.43 12.25
C ILE A 160 -2.49 -1.82 13.59
N SER A 161 -3.29 -2.54 14.40
CA SER A 161 -3.65 -2.08 15.75
C SER A 161 -2.42 -1.91 16.65
N PHE A 162 -1.45 -2.83 16.60
CA PHE A 162 -0.19 -2.69 17.34
C PHE A 162 0.62 -1.50 16.85
N ILE A 163 0.71 -1.29 15.54
CA ILE A 163 1.41 -0.13 14.98
C ILE A 163 0.81 1.18 15.52
N PHE A 164 -0.51 1.35 15.40
CA PHE A 164 -1.17 2.57 15.87
C PHE A 164 -1.17 2.72 17.38
N MET A 165 -1.14 1.63 18.14
CA MET A 165 -0.98 1.70 19.60
C MET A 165 0.36 2.33 19.98
N PHE A 166 1.47 1.89 19.37
CA PHE A 166 2.79 2.45 19.70
C PHE A 166 2.99 3.85 19.13
N VAL A 167 2.56 4.11 17.89
CA VAL A 167 2.60 5.47 17.31
C VAL A 167 1.75 6.43 18.14
N GLY A 168 0.53 6.03 18.50
CA GLY A 168 -0.38 6.82 19.33
C GLY A 168 0.15 7.03 20.75
N LEU A 169 0.80 6.02 21.33
CA LEU A 169 1.46 6.14 22.64
C LEU A 169 2.57 7.18 22.59
N ILE A 170 3.47 7.13 21.61
CA ILE A 170 4.54 8.12 21.44
C ILE A 170 3.93 9.52 21.25
N PHE A 171 2.94 9.64 20.36
CA PHE A 171 2.28 10.91 20.08
C PHE A 171 1.51 11.48 21.27
N SER A 172 1.04 10.64 22.20
CA SER A 172 0.35 11.11 23.40
C SER A 172 1.20 12.06 24.26
N PHE A 173 2.54 11.92 24.20
CA PHE A 173 3.52 12.78 24.87
C PHE A 173 3.76 14.14 24.17
N ALA A 174 3.15 14.40 23.00
CA ALA A 174 3.37 15.64 22.24
C ALA A 174 2.68 16.87 22.87
N GLU A 175 3.38 17.82 23.48
CA GLU A 175 2.78 19.02 24.09
C GLU A 175 2.21 20.00 23.06
N THR A 176 2.68 19.96 21.81
CA THR A 176 2.28 20.92 20.76
C THR A 176 0.81 20.85 20.36
N THR A 177 0.13 19.74 20.64
CA THR A 177 -1.24 19.48 20.18
C THR A 177 -2.24 19.51 21.32
N THR A 178 -3.41 20.14 21.10
CA THR A 178 -4.50 20.16 22.09
C THR A 178 -5.05 18.75 22.35
N VAL A 179 -5.60 18.53 23.55
CA VAL A 179 -6.12 17.21 23.95
C VAL A 179 -7.20 16.69 22.97
N GLN A 180 -8.04 17.58 22.44
CA GLN A 180 -9.09 17.22 21.47
C GLN A 180 -8.49 16.60 20.21
N TYR A 181 -7.51 17.26 19.57
CA TYR A 181 -6.87 16.75 18.37
C TYR A 181 -6.05 15.49 18.64
N LYS A 182 -5.46 15.36 19.84
CA LYS A 182 -4.81 14.12 20.25
C LYS A 182 -5.77 12.94 20.29
N CYS A 183 -6.90 13.10 20.99
CA CYS A 183 -7.90 12.04 21.09
C CYS A 183 -8.44 11.63 19.72
N ILE A 184 -8.69 12.59 18.84
CA ILE A 184 -9.13 12.32 17.46
C ILE A 184 -8.04 11.55 16.70
N ALA A 185 -6.81 12.04 16.66
CA ALA A 185 -5.73 11.41 15.91
C ALA A 185 -5.35 10.01 16.44
N ILE A 186 -5.50 9.77 17.75
CA ILE A 186 -5.25 8.45 18.35
C ILE A 186 -6.43 7.50 18.08
N GLY A 187 -7.68 7.97 18.16
CA GLY A 187 -8.88 7.13 17.99
C GLY A 187 -9.23 6.83 16.53
N MET A 188 -8.96 7.77 15.63
CA MET A 188 -9.30 7.71 14.21
C MET A 188 -8.81 6.44 13.51
N PRO A 189 -7.54 6.01 13.64
CA PRO A 189 -7.03 4.83 12.93
C PRO A 189 -7.79 3.55 13.25
N TYR A 190 -8.24 3.36 14.48
CA TYR A 190 -8.98 2.14 14.87
C TYR A 190 -10.37 2.10 14.22
N THR A 191 -11.02 3.25 14.14
CA THR A 191 -12.34 3.36 13.48
C THR A 191 -12.20 3.08 11.98
N PHE A 192 -11.20 3.69 11.35
CA PHE A 192 -10.95 3.49 9.93
C PHE A 192 -10.38 2.11 9.59
N LEU A 193 -9.63 1.47 10.49
CA LEU A 193 -9.17 0.08 10.32
C LEU A 193 -10.34 -0.90 10.26
N ILE A 194 -11.33 -0.73 11.15
CA ILE A 194 -12.54 -1.55 11.13
C ILE A 194 -13.32 -1.26 9.82
N ALA A 195 -13.49 0.01 9.46
CA ALA A 195 -14.17 0.39 8.22
C ALA A 195 -13.47 -0.18 6.98
N ASP A 196 -12.14 -0.14 6.92
CA ASP A 196 -11.33 -0.68 5.82
C ASP A 196 -11.54 -2.18 5.67
N ILE A 197 -11.38 -2.96 6.74
CA ILE A 197 -11.58 -4.41 6.69
C ILE A 197 -13.02 -4.73 6.29
N LEU A 198 -14.03 -4.10 6.90
CA LEU A 198 -15.42 -4.30 6.54
C LEU A 198 -15.69 -3.95 5.07
N SER A 199 -15.04 -2.90 4.56
CA SER A 199 -15.21 -2.49 3.16
C SER A 199 -14.71 -3.53 2.17
N TRP A 200 -13.69 -4.33 2.49
CA TRP A 200 -13.26 -5.43 1.63
C TRP A 200 -14.33 -6.52 1.54
N TRP A 201 -14.95 -6.87 2.66
CA TRP A 201 -16.06 -7.82 2.72
C TRP A 201 -17.30 -7.33 1.99
N LEU A 202 -17.62 -6.04 2.13
CA LEU A 202 -18.73 -5.41 1.42
C LEU A 202 -18.45 -5.31 -0.09
N THR A 203 -17.23 -4.97 -0.49
CA THR A 203 -16.82 -4.88 -1.90
C THR A 203 -16.97 -6.24 -2.59
N LYS A 204 -16.71 -7.34 -1.87
CA LYS A 204 -16.95 -8.69 -2.39
C LYS A 204 -18.42 -8.95 -2.75
N ILE A 205 -19.37 -8.27 -2.11
CA ILE A 205 -20.80 -8.43 -2.33
C ILE A 205 -21.32 -7.41 -3.37
N ASP A 206 -20.86 -6.17 -3.27
CA ASP A 206 -21.24 -5.08 -4.17
C ASP A 206 -20.03 -4.16 -4.47
N PRO A 207 -19.67 -3.94 -5.75
CA PRO A 207 -18.50 -3.16 -6.13
C PRO A 207 -18.53 -1.70 -5.66
N ILE A 208 -19.70 -1.12 -5.31
CA ILE A 208 -19.80 0.28 -4.87
C ILE A 208 -18.96 0.56 -3.61
N PHE A 209 -18.76 -0.45 -2.76
CA PHE A 209 -18.01 -0.33 -1.52
C PHE A 209 -16.49 -0.22 -1.73
N ALA A 210 -15.99 -0.37 -2.96
CA ALA A 210 -14.58 -0.12 -3.28
C ALA A 210 -14.14 1.33 -2.92
N TRP A 211 -15.06 2.29 -3.02
CA TRP A 211 -14.81 3.66 -2.56
C TRP A 211 -14.57 3.76 -1.06
N LEU A 212 -15.27 2.95 -0.26
CA LEU A 212 -15.10 2.92 1.18
C LEU A 212 -13.69 2.44 1.57
N VAL A 213 -13.11 1.51 0.81
CA VAL A 213 -11.72 1.06 0.96
C VAL A 213 -10.76 2.25 0.84
N ILE A 214 -10.93 3.06 -0.21
CA ILE A 214 -10.07 4.22 -0.47
C ILE A 214 -10.20 5.24 0.66
N PHE A 215 -11.42 5.61 1.03
CA PHE A 215 -11.64 6.58 2.10
C PHE A 215 -11.10 6.10 3.45
N ALA A 216 -11.24 4.80 3.74
CA ALA A 216 -10.74 4.24 4.98
C ALA A 216 -9.22 4.20 5.05
N GLY A 217 -8.56 3.77 3.97
CA GLY A 217 -7.11 3.85 3.83
C GLY A 217 -6.58 5.28 3.95
N MET A 218 -7.22 6.25 3.30
CA MET A 218 -6.85 7.67 3.40
C MET A 218 -7.00 8.20 4.83
N GLY A 219 -8.08 7.86 5.53
CA GLY A 219 -8.30 8.26 6.91
C GLY A 219 -7.18 7.78 7.84
N MET A 220 -6.80 6.51 7.71
CA MET A 220 -5.66 5.96 8.46
C MET A 220 -4.34 6.65 8.09
N ALA A 221 -4.10 6.90 6.80
CA ALA A 221 -2.89 7.57 6.31
C ALA A 221 -2.72 8.98 6.88
N VAL A 222 -3.78 9.79 6.86
CA VAL A 222 -3.78 11.15 7.41
C VAL A 222 -3.47 11.13 8.90
N SER A 223 -4.12 10.23 9.64
CA SER A 223 -3.91 10.10 11.08
C SER A 223 -2.48 9.66 11.42
N PHE A 224 -1.95 8.67 10.69
CA PHE A 224 -0.57 8.22 10.81
C PHE A 224 0.41 9.36 10.54
N MET A 225 0.28 10.05 9.40
CA MET A 225 1.18 11.11 9.00
C MET A 225 1.17 12.28 9.99
N PHE A 226 0.01 12.67 10.49
CA PHE A 226 -0.10 13.70 11.52
C PHE A 226 0.70 13.32 12.77
N MET A 227 0.39 12.16 13.38
CA MET A 227 1.06 11.69 14.59
C MET A 227 2.57 11.49 14.40
N TRP A 228 2.96 10.93 13.25
CA TRP A 228 4.36 10.65 12.92
C TRP A 228 5.17 11.94 12.78
N VAL A 229 4.68 12.90 11.98
CA VAL A 229 5.37 14.17 11.76
C VAL A 229 5.48 14.95 13.06
N THR A 230 4.38 15.13 13.79
CA THR A 230 4.40 15.90 15.04
C THR A 230 5.36 15.30 16.07
N SER A 231 5.41 13.96 16.18
CA SER A 231 6.28 13.30 17.15
C SER A 231 7.76 13.49 16.82
N ILE A 232 8.15 13.35 15.55
CA ILE A 232 9.55 13.58 15.13
C ILE A 232 9.93 15.04 15.29
N LEU A 233 9.07 15.96 14.83
CA LEU A 233 9.34 17.38 14.95
C LEU A 233 9.52 17.76 16.42
N GLU A 234 8.62 17.34 17.31
CA GLU A 234 8.67 17.70 18.72
C GLU A 234 9.89 17.14 19.46
N MET A 235 10.35 15.93 19.14
CA MET A 235 11.55 15.37 19.78
C MET A 235 12.84 16.10 19.42
N TRP A 236 12.98 16.57 18.17
CA TRP A 236 14.27 17.02 17.62
C TRP A 236 14.35 18.50 17.22
N LEU A 237 13.22 19.14 16.89
CA LEU A 237 13.21 20.52 16.39
C LEU A 237 12.67 21.53 17.39
N PHE A 238 11.85 21.10 18.36
CA PHE A 238 11.37 21.98 19.41
C PHE A 238 12.44 22.09 20.50
N LYS A 239 12.86 23.33 20.80
CA LYS A 239 13.86 23.58 21.85
C LYS A 239 13.21 23.38 23.23
N PRO A 240 13.87 22.69 24.17
CA PRO A 240 13.45 22.67 25.56
C PRO A 240 13.52 24.11 26.11
N VAL A 241 12.45 24.56 26.77
CA VAL A 241 12.42 25.86 27.44
C VAL A 241 12.76 25.61 28.90
N PHE A 242 13.97 25.94 29.33
CA PHE A 242 14.36 25.86 30.73
C PHE A 242 13.61 26.94 31.53
N ILE A 243 12.96 26.53 32.62
CA ILE A 243 12.29 27.45 33.54
C ILE A 243 13.31 27.88 34.61
N ASP A 244 13.86 29.08 34.45
CA ASP A 244 14.55 29.76 35.56
C ASP A 244 13.49 30.40 36.47
N GLY A 245 13.08 29.66 37.51
CA GLY A 245 12.64 30.13 38.84
C GLY A 245 11.46 31.11 39.02
N ILE A 246 11.04 31.88 38.01
CA ILE A 246 9.98 32.89 38.15
C ILE A 246 9.14 32.87 36.89
N GLY A 247 7.87 32.46 37.05
CA GLY A 247 6.96 32.11 35.98
C GLY A 247 6.92 33.09 34.82
N SER A 248 7.43 32.65 33.67
CA SER A 248 6.94 33.08 32.36
C SER A 248 7.13 31.94 31.36
N GLN A 249 6.03 31.51 30.73
CA GLN A 249 6.06 30.59 29.60
C GLN A 249 6.29 31.42 28.34
N TYR A 250 7.51 31.41 27.79
CA TYR A 250 7.79 32.07 26.51
C TYR A 250 8.01 31.02 25.40
N LEU A 251 7.10 31.00 24.42
CA LEU A 251 7.28 30.36 23.12
C LEU A 251 8.32 31.18 22.33
N LEU A 252 9.62 30.90 22.53
CA LEU A 252 10.72 31.61 21.85
C LEU A 252 10.64 31.57 20.31
N TRP A 253 9.87 30.64 19.72
CA TRP A 253 9.72 30.52 18.27
C TRP A 253 8.80 31.57 17.63
N ARG A 254 7.79 32.09 18.36
CA ARG A 254 6.85 33.07 17.77
C ARG A 254 7.51 34.43 17.51
N ASP A 255 8.50 34.80 18.32
CA ASP A 255 9.09 36.15 18.34
C ASP A 255 10.56 36.18 17.84
N SER A 256 11.12 35.07 17.34
CA SER A 256 12.48 35.08 16.78
C SER A 256 12.51 35.70 15.38
N LYS A 257 13.26 36.79 15.20
CA LYS A 257 13.49 37.44 13.89
C LYS A 257 14.42 36.65 12.96
N GLU A 258 14.99 35.55 13.42
CA GLU A 258 15.84 34.66 12.62
C GLU A 258 15.03 33.48 12.08
N ALA A 259 15.27 33.10 10.82
CA ALA A 259 14.64 31.94 10.20
C ALA A 259 14.91 30.68 11.04
N SER A 260 13.82 30.04 11.49
CA SER A 260 13.86 28.85 12.36
C SER A 260 14.61 27.71 11.68
N ALA A 261 15.15 26.77 12.48
CA ALA A 261 15.65 25.50 11.94
C ALA A 261 14.57 24.77 11.12
N VAL A 262 13.30 24.93 11.49
CA VAL A 262 12.14 24.45 10.74
C VAL A 262 12.00 25.19 9.42
N ASP A 263 12.15 26.52 9.37
CA ASP A 263 12.11 27.28 8.10
C ASP A 263 13.26 26.89 7.16
N LYS A 264 14.44 26.64 7.72
CA LYS A 264 15.60 26.13 6.98
C LYS A 264 15.40 24.70 6.51
N LEU A 265 14.76 23.84 7.31
CA LEU A 265 14.38 22.47 6.93
C LEU A 265 13.25 22.45 5.91
N LEU A 266 12.25 23.32 6.02
CA LEU A 266 11.15 23.44 5.07
C LEU A 266 11.64 24.04 3.76
N ALA A 267 12.56 25.03 3.80
CA ALA A 267 13.25 25.52 2.63
C ALA A 267 14.16 24.45 2.01
N GLY A 268 14.87 23.69 2.84
CA GLY A 268 15.67 22.53 2.43
C GLY A 268 14.82 21.44 1.78
N PHE A 269 13.65 21.11 2.37
CA PHE A 269 12.67 20.16 1.83
C PHE A 269 12.03 20.69 0.56
N LYS A 270 11.70 21.99 0.50
CA LYS A 270 11.13 22.61 -0.70
C LYS A 270 12.14 22.60 -1.84
N ASN A 271 13.41 22.90 -1.57
CA ASN A 271 14.50 22.84 -2.54
C ASN A 271 14.83 21.40 -2.94
N ALA A 272 14.85 20.46 -1.98
CA ALA A 272 15.04 19.05 -2.25
C ALA A 272 13.87 18.46 -3.05
N PHE A 273 12.62 18.82 -2.73
CA PHE A 273 11.43 18.41 -3.47
C PHE A 273 11.39 18.99 -4.88
N LEU A 274 11.85 20.24 -5.06
CA LEU A 274 12.03 20.87 -6.37
C LEU A 274 13.16 20.22 -7.19
N TRP A 275 14.17 19.62 -6.55
CA TRP A 275 15.24 18.85 -7.21
C TRP A 275 14.85 17.38 -7.46
N VAL A 276 14.09 16.78 -6.55
CA VAL A 276 13.59 15.39 -6.62
C VAL A 276 12.53 15.25 -7.70
N LYS A 277 11.65 16.24 -7.92
CA LYS A 277 10.68 16.19 -9.03
C LYS A 277 11.32 15.94 -10.40
N PRO A 278 12.30 16.75 -10.87
CA PRO A 278 12.94 16.50 -12.16
C PRO A 278 13.85 15.27 -12.15
N VAL A 279 14.54 14.94 -11.05
CA VAL A 279 15.45 13.78 -10.98
C VAL A 279 14.69 12.45 -10.94
N VAL A 280 13.58 12.36 -10.21
CA VAL A 280 12.72 11.16 -10.19
C VAL A 280 11.98 11.04 -11.51
N VAL A 281 11.46 12.14 -12.08
CA VAL A 281 10.82 12.09 -13.40
C VAL A 281 11.83 11.71 -14.48
N GLN A 282 13.05 12.26 -14.48
CA GLN A 282 14.12 11.88 -15.41
C GLN A 282 14.65 10.46 -15.18
N GLY A 283 14.77 10.02 -13.93
CA GLY A 283 15.19 8.68 -13.57
C GLY A 283 14.18 7.62 -14.00
N VAL A 284 12.89 7.86 -13.73
CA VAL A 284 11.78 6.97 -14.12
C VAL A 284 11.63 6.96 -15.64
N THR A 285 11.73 8.11 -16.33
CA THR A 285 11.68 8.14 -17.81
C THR A 285 12.89 7.47 -18.47
N LYS A 286 14.11 7.62 -17.91
CA LYS A 286 15.29 6.90 -18.39
C LYS A 286 15.21 5.40 -18.12
N LEU A 287 14.77 4.98 -16.94
CA LEU A 287 14.56 3.56 -16.61
C LEU A 287 13.47 2.95 -17.48
N TRP A 288 12.41 3.71 -17.78
CA TRP A 288 11.35 3.29 -18.69
C TRP A 288 11.84 3.19 -20.14
N ALA A 289 12.65 4.13 -20.62
CA ALA A 289 13.26 4.08 -21.95
C ALA A 289 14.24 2.90 -22.09
N LEU A 290 15.06 2.66 -21.06
CA LEU A 290 15.95 1.49 -20.99
C LEU A 290 15.17 0.18 -20.94
N ALA A 291 14.09 0.10 -20.17
CA ALA A 291 13.21 -1.06 -20.13
C ALA A 291 12.56 -1.31 -21.51
N GLN A 292 12.07 -0.28 -22.19
CA GLN A 292 11.50 -0.39 -23.54
C GLN A 292 12.54 -0.82 -24.59
N GLU A 293 13.78 -0.33 -24.49
CA GLU A 293 14.86 -0.72 -25.41
C GLU A 293 15.32 -2.16 -25.17
N THR A 294 15.34 -2.59 -23.91
CA THR A 294 15.66 -3.98 -23.52
C THR A 294 14.55 -4.95 -23.94
N LEU A 295 13.29 -4.51 -23.92
CA LEU A 295 12.13 -5.27 -24.41
C LEU A 295 12.09 -5.38 -25.94
N LYS A 296 12.64 -4.41 -26.68
CA LYS A 296 12.74 -4.44 -28.15
C LYS A 296 13.94 -5.25 -28.69
N LYS A 297 14.93 -5.54 -27.84
CA LYS A 297 16.19 -6.22 -28.23
C LYS A 297 16.23 -7.72 -27.87
N LYS A 298 15.14 -8.30 -27.36
CA LYS A 298 15.02 -9.77 -27.26
C LYS A 298 14.38 -10.30 -28.55
N PRO A 299 15.03 -11.23 -29.27
CA PRO A 299 14.42 -11.93 -30.39
C PRO A 299 13.22 -12.78 -29.94
#